data_AF-A0A2T4WFB0-F1
#
_entry.id   AF-A0A2T4WFB0-F1
#
_cell.length_a   1.000
_cell.length_b   1.000
_cell.length_c   1.000
_cell.angle_alpha   90.00
_cell.angle_beta   90.00
_cell.angle_gamma   90.00
#
_symmetry.space_group_name_H-M   'P 1'
#
loop_
_entity.id
_entity.type
_entity.pdbx_description
1 polymer ?
#
loop_
_entity_poly.entity_id
_entity_poly.type
_entity_poly.pdbx_seq_one_letter_code
_entity_poly.pdbx_strand_id
1 'polypeptide(L)'
;MKNKIVLFGAVGLTLAFVGLRSAQSNEAPHPVEVRPSTVKPFPIPENLDFAGEALPLAEADVKEKLDREMLVNSYWQSNNLLMLKRSAKFFPIIEPILAKNGIPEDFKYLSLIESGLQNVVSPAGASGYWQIMKSTGLENGLEINKEVDERYHIEKSTQVACTYLKEAYERFGNWTLAAASYNMGMAGTARRLNEQGVDSYYDLLLNTETARYVYRIAAVKHIHENLADFGYVYHQDQGYSFPKMDTILVNTSVADWVSWARSQGVTYKTLRTYNPWIQSQQLSNSTNKAYQIWVPSK
;
A
#
# COMPACT_ATOMS: atom_id res chain seq x y z
N MET A 1 -102.07 -20.23 -1.95
CA MET A 1 -102.09 -21.39 -2.88
C MET A 1 -100.78 -21.44 -3.64
N LYS A 2 -100.14 -22.62 -3.64
CA LYS A 2 -99.25 -23.19 -4.68
C LYS A 2 -97.89 -22.52 -4.98
N ASN A 3 -96.85 -23.29 -4.64
CA ASN A 3 -95.65 -23.67 -5.42
C ASN A 3 -95.06 -22.71 -6.47
N LYS A 4 -93.73 -22.55 -6.41
CA LYS A 4 -92.72 -23.10 -7.36
C LYS A 4 -91.32 -22.57 -6.97
N ILE A 5 -90.39 -23.43 -6.54
CA ILE A 5 -89.38 -24.17 -7.33
C ILE A 5 -88.39 -23.24 -8.06
N VAL A 6 -87.25 -23.05 -7.38
CA VAL A 6 -85.84 -23.14 -7.81
C VAL A 6 -85.53 -23.18 -9.32
N LEU A 7 -84.55 -22.37 -9.74
CA LEU A 7 -83.63 -22.75 -10.81
C LEU A 7 -82.17 -22.42 -10.42
N PHE A 8 -81.33 -23.44 -10.56
CA PHE A 8 -79.89 -23.46 -10.34
C PHE A 8 -79.13 -22.64 -11.39
N GLY A 9 -78.13 -21.87 -10.95
CA GLY A 9 -77.04 -21.37 -11.78
C GLY A 9 -75.73 -21.66 -11.07
N ALA A 10 -75.08 -22.77 -11.42
CA ALA A 10 -73.77 -23.14 -10.89
C ALA A 10 -72.68 -22.35 -11.62
N VAL A 11 -71.98 -21.46 -10.90
CA VAL A 11 -70.71 -20.88 -11.35
C VAL A 11 -69.62 -21.55 -10.53
N GLY A 12 -68.92 -22.50 -11.16
CA GLY A 12 -67.74 -23.13 -10.59
C GLY A 12 -66.57 -22.15 -10.59
N LEU A 13 -66.18 -21.68 -9.41
CA LEU A 13 -64.90 -21.00 -9.20
C LEU A 13 -63.82 -22.05 -8.96
N THR A 14 -63.03 -22.35 -9.98
CA THR A 14 -61.77 -23.09 -9.82
C THR A 14 -60.74 -22.16 -9.18
N LEU A 15 -60.55 -22.30 -7.87
CA LEU A 15 -59.43 -21.70 -7.13
C LEU A 15 -58.14 -22.46 -7.52
N ALA A 16 -57.30 -21.81 -8.32
CA ALA A 16 -55.95 -22.26 -8.57
C ALA A 16 -55.12 -22.08 -7.29
N PHE A 17 -54.77 -23.18 -6.61
CA PHE A 17 -53.79 -23.19 -5.54
C PHE A 17 -52.40 -22.95 -6.13
N VAL A 18 -51.93 -21.70 -6.10
CA VAL A 18 -50.51 -21.39 -6.35
C VAL A 18 -49.75 -21.73 -5.08
N GLY A 19 -49.10 -22.89 -5.06
CA GLY A 19 -48.17 -23.24 -4.00
C GLY A 19 -46.94 -22.34 -4.06
N LEU A 20 -46.84 -21.39 -3.12
CA LEU A 20 -45.60 -20.67 -2.85
C LEU A 20 -44.58 -21.68 -2.30
N ARG A 21 -43.72 -22.21 -3.16
CA ARG A 21 -42.47 -22.84 -2.71
C ARG A 21 -41.57 -21.71 -2.22
N SER A 22 -41.42 -21.57 -0.91
CA SER A 22 -40.32 -20.80 -0.34
C SER A 22 -39.02 -21.41 -0.87
N ALA A 23 -38.30 -20.67 -1.70
CA ALA A 23 -36.90 -21.01 -1.97
C ALA A 23 -36.18 -20.95 -0.62
N GLN A 24 -35.74 -22.09 -0.09
CA GLN A 24 -34.74 -22.09 0.97
C GLN A 24 -33.51 -21.40 0.41
N SER A 25 -33.25 -20.17 0.86
CA SER A 25 -32.00 -19.50 0.58
C SER A 25 -30.89 -20.31 1.25
N ASN A 26 -29.98 -20.86 0.44
CA ASN A 26 -28.67 -21.31 0.92
C ASN A 26 -27.77 -20.08 1.16
N GLU A 27 -28.28 -19.10 1.90
CA GLU A 27 -27.44 -18.01 2.39
C GLU A 27 -26.72 -18.55 3.63
N ALA A 28 -25.40 -18.74 3.50
CA ALA A 28 -24.53 -18.88 4.65
C ALA A 28 -24.86 -17.74 5.62
N PRO A 29 -24.95 -17.99 6.95
CA PRO A 29 -25.27 -16.96 7.90
C PRO A 29 -24.35 -15.75 7.68
N HIS A 30 -24.95 -14.57 7.49
CA HIS A 30 -24.19 -13.33 7.49
C HIS A 30 -23.32 -13.30 8.76
N PRO A 31 -22.04 -12.92 8.66
CA PRO A 31 -21.19 -12.76 9.84
C PRO A 31 -21.94 -11.89 10.84
N VAL A 32 -22.00 -12.34 12.10
CA VAL A 32 -22.62 -11.63 13.22
C VAL A 32 -22.34 -10.15 13.08
N GLU A 33 -23.40 -9.32 13.04
CA GLU A 33 -23.28 -7.87 12.93
C GLU A 33 -22.24 -7.37 13.94
N VAL A 34 -21.10 -6.95 13.41
CA VAL A 34 -20.02 -6.35 14.19
C VAL A 34 -20.60 -5.08 14.79
N ARG A 35 -20.56 -4.95 16.12
CA ARG A 35 -21.02 -3.76 16.83
C ARG A 35 -20.46 -2.50 16.13
N PRO A 36 -21.25 -1.42 15.98
CA PRO A 36 -20.76 -0.17 15.39
C PRO A 36 -19.47 0.28 16.07
N SER A 37 -18.53 0.81 15.29
CA SER A 37 -17.18 1.21 15.72
C SER A 37 -17.24 1.98 17.03
N THR A 38 -16.87 1.31 18.12
CA THR A 38 -16.75 1.97 19.42
C THR A 38 -15.46 2.78 19.42
N VAL A 39 -15.58 4.09 19.58
CA VAL A 39 -14.42 4.96 19.73
C VAL A 39 -13.84 4.77 21.14
N LYS A 40 -12.65 4.18 21.21
CA LYS A 40 -11.87 3.91 22.43
C LYS A 40 -10.37 4.11 22.19
N PRO A 41 -9.57 4.40 23.22
CA PRO A 41 -8.12 4.24 23.10
C PRO A 41 -7.77 2.77 22.83
N PHE A 42 -6.67 2.54 22.13
CA PHE A 42 -6.08 1.21 21.98
C PHE A 42 -4.95 1.05 22.98
N PRO A 43 -4.80 -0.12 23.63
CA PRO A 43 -3.69 -0.33 24.55
C PRO A 43 -2.37 -0.23 23.77
N ILE A 44 -1.43 0.53 24.31
CA ILE A 44 -0.07 0.57 23.78
C ILE A 44 0.61 -0.74 24.18
N PRO A 45 1.23 -1.47 23.25
CA PRO A 45 1.93 -2.71 23.57
C PRO A 45 3.06 -2.45 24.56
N GLU A 46 3.32 -3.42 25.46
CA GLU A 46 4.43 -3.31 26.42
C GLU A 46 5.79 -3.30 25.73
N ASN A 47 5.90 -4.02 24.60
CA ASN A 47 7.08 -4.10 23.78
C ASN A 47 6.68 -3.91 22.32
N LEU A 48 7.36 -3.01 21.62
CA LEU A 48 7.25 -2.83 20.18
C LEU A 48 8.64 -2.57 19.62
N ASP A 49 8.93 -3.17 18.47
CA ASP A 49 10.19 -2.99 17.77
C ASP A 49 9.95 -2.52 16.33
N PHE A 50 10.98 -1.91 15.76
CA PHE A 50 11.07 -1.65 14.34
C PHE A 50 12.42 -2.16 13.85
N ALA A 51 12.39 -3.06 12.86
CA ALA A 51 13.58 -3.66 12.27
C ALA A 51 14.50 -4.36 13.30
N GLY A 52 13.91 -4.98 14.34
CA GLY A 52 14.65 -5.64 15.41
C GLY A 52 15.13 -4.70 16.52
N GLU A 53 14.84 -3.40 16.44
CA GLU A 53 15.23 -2.40 17.44
C GLU A 53 14.01 -1.99 18.28
N ALA A 54 14.09 -2.24 19.59
CA ALA A 54 13.01 -1.90 20.51
C ALA A 54 12.82 -0.38 20.62
N LEU A 55 11.56 0.05 20.67
CA LEU A 55 11.20 1.42 21.06
C LEU A 55 11.35 1.55 22.59
N PRO A 56 11.93 2.63 23.12
CA PRO A 56 12.08 2.85 24.56
C PRO A 56 10.77 3.29 25.23
N LEU A 57 9.77 2.40 25.26
CA LEU A 57 8.40 2.70 25.73
C LEU A 57 8.28 3.00 27.23
N ALA A 58 9.37 2.89 27.99
CA ALA A 58 9.44 3.37 29.38
C ALA A 58 9.47 4.91 29.45
N GLU A 59 9.89 5.59 28.38
CA GLU A 59 9.91 7.04 28.27
C GLU A 59 8.51 7.57 27.92
N ALA A 60 8.03 8.54 28.70
CA ALA A 60 6.66 9.02 28.60
C ALA A 60 6.37 9.68 27.23
N ASP A 61 7.32 10.45 26.70
CA ASP A 61 7.15 11.15 25.42
C ASP A 61 7.16 10.17 24.24
N VAL A 62 7.99 9.13 24.28
CA VAL A 62 8.03 8.04 23.29
C VAL A 62 6.69 7.32 23.26
N LYS A 63 6.14 7.02 24.45
CA LYS A 63 4.82 6.39 24.60
C LYS A 63 3.70 7.27 24.06
N GLU A 64 3.69 8.58 24.39
CA GLU A 64 2.69 9.53 23.89
C GLU A 64 2.78 9.74 22.36
N LYS A 65 4.00 9.78 21.80
CA LYS A 65 4.22 9.90 20.34
C LYS A 65 3.72 8.65 19.61
N LEU A 66 3.97 7.44 20.16
CA LEU A 66 3.45 6.20 19.60
C LEU A 66 1.92 6.14 19.69
N ASP A 67 1.33 6.44 20.86
CA ASP A 67 -0.12 6.46 21.06
C ASP A 67 -0.83 7.36 20.04
N ARG A 68 -0.27 8.55 19.84
CA ARG A 68 -0.76 9.49 18.84
C ARG A 68 -0.85 8.86 17.45
N GLU A 69 0.22 8.21 16.98
CA GLU A 69 0.21 7.57 15.66
C GLU A 69 -0.69 6.33 15.61
N MET A 70 -0.80 5.57 16.70
CA MET A 70 -1.76 4.47 16.80
C MET A 70 -3.20 4.99 16.66
N LEU A 71 -3.58 6.04 17.39
CA LEU A 71 -4.91 6.64 17.32
C LEU A 71 -5.21 7.20 15.93
N VAL A 72 -4.29 8.00 15.36
CA VAL A 72 -4.48 8.61 14.04
C VAL A 72 -4.70 7.54 12.96
N ASN A 73 -3.91 6.47 12.97
CA ASN A 73 -4.04 5.42 11.97
C ASN A 73 -5.23 4.47 12.27
N SER A 74 -5.60 4.25 13.52
CA SER A 74 -6.77 3.43 13.87
C SER A 74 -8.09 4.09 13.52
N TYR A 75 -8.17 5.42 13.58
CA TYR A 75 -9.38 6.20 13.25
C TYR A 75 -9.44 6.71 11.81
N TRP A 76 -8.47 6.33 10.97
CA TRP A 76 -8.52 6.54 9.53
C TRP A 76 -8.70 5.20 8.80
N GLN A 77 -9.78 4.49 9.15
CA GLN A 77 -9.99 3.09 8.72
C GLN A 77 -10.10 2.95 7.20
N SER A 78 -10.72 3.92 6.51
CA SER A 78 -10.85 3.87 5.05
C SER A 78 -9.49 3.88 4.35
N ASN A 79 -8.55 4.70 4.82
CA ASN A 79 -7.22 4.76 4.26
C ASN A 79 -6.41 3.51 4.60
N ASN A 80 -6.47 3.02 5.84
CA ASN A 80 -5.80 1.78 6.24
C ASN A 80 -6.33 0.57 5.48
N LEU A 81 -7.64 0.44 5.27
CA LEU A 81 -8.23 -0.61 4.43
C LEU A 81 -7.70 -0.55 2.99
N LEU A 82 -7.56 0.64 2.42
CA LEU A 82 -6.98 0.79 1.08
C LEU A 82 -5.49 0.43 1.07
N MET A 83 -4.73 0.81 2.10
CA MET A 83 -3.33 0.44 2.29
C MET A 83 -3.18 -1.08 2.40
N LEU A 84 -3.97 -1.75 3.25
CA LEU A 84 -4.00 -3.21 3.38
C LEU A 84 -4.25 -3.93 2.05
N LYS A 85 -5.22 -3.45 1.28
CA LYS A 85 -5.52 -4.03 -0.03
C LYS A 85 -4.36 -3.86 -1.01
N ARG A 86 -3.68 -2.73 -1.01
CA ARG A 86 -2.49 -2.51 -1.87
C ARG A 86 -1.27 -3.28 -1.36
N SER A 87 -1.10 -3.43 -0.06
CA SER A 87 -0.02 -4.23 0.55
C SER A 87 -0.06 -5.65 0.03
N ALA A 88 -1.24 -6.29 0.00
CA ALA A 88 -1.41 -7.63 -0.58
C ALA A 88 -0.94 -7.74 -2.05
N LYS A 89 -1.00 -6.63 -2.80
CA LYS A 89 -0.56 -6.56 -4.20
C LYS A 89 0.96 -6.35 -4.36
N PHE A 90 1.56 -5.47 -3.55
CA PHE A 90 2.92 -5.00 -3.80
C PHE A 90 3.97 -5.53 -2.81
N PHE A 91 3.59 -5.91 -1.59
CA PHE A 91 4.53 -6.51 -0.64
C PHE A 91 5.21 -7.76 -1.19
N PRO A 92 4.52 -8.68 -1.90
CA PRO A 92 5.19 -9.83 -2.53
C PRO A 92 6.28 -9.49 -3.55
N ILE A 93 6.31 -8.25 -4.07
CA ILE A 93 7.38 -7.74 -4.93
C ILE A 93 8.49 -7.10 -4.09
N ILE A 94 8.13 -6.33 -3.05
CA ILE A 94 9.07 -5.59 -2.21
C ILE A 94 9.89 -6.52 -1.31
N GLU A 95 9.23 -7.41 -0.58
CA GLU A 95 9.83 -8.30 0.43
C GLU A 95 11.05 -9.08 -0.08
N PRO A 96 10.99 -9.79 -1.24
CA PRO A 96 12.18 -10.49 -1.75
C PRO A 96 13.33 -9.56 -2.14
N ILE A 97 13.05 -8.31 -2.55
CA ILE A 97 14.09 -7.33 -2.87
C ILE A 97 14.74 -6.82 -1.59
N LEU A 98 13.98 -6.56 -0.53
CA LEU A 98 14.51 -6.21 0.79
C LEU A 98 15.41 -7.33 1.33
N ALA A 99 14.90 -8.56 1.33
CA ALA A 99 15.63 -9.74 1.80
C ALA A 99 16.93 -9.97 1.01
N LYS A 100 16.90 -9.90 -0.33
CA LYS A 100 18.10 -10.00 -1.18
C LYS A 100 19.14 -8.93 -0.84
N ASN A 101 18.70 -7.76 -0.38
CA ASN A 101 19.58 -6.68 0.00
C ASN A 101 19.96 -6.71 1.49
N GLY A 102 19.45 -7.63 2.31
CA GLY A 102 19.72 -7.64 3.75
C GLY A 102 19.08 -6.44 4.48
N ILE A 103 18.02 -5.85 3.91
CA ILE A 103 17.21 -4.84 4.57
C ILE A 103 16.11 -5.55 5.38
N PRO A 104 15.88 -5.18 6.66
CA PRO A 104 14.78 -5.72 7.45
C PRO A 104 13.43 -5.56 6.77
N GLU A 105 12.60 -6.59 6.82
CA GLU A 105 11.32 -6.63 6.09
C GLU A 105 10.36 -5.50 6.53
N ASP A 106 10.46 -5.05 7.79
CA ASP A 106 9.70 -3.93 8.34
C ASP A 106 9.78 -2.65 7.49
N PHE A 107 10.84 -2.45 6.71
CA PHE A 107 10.96 -1.31 5.80
C PHE A 107 9.92 -1.31 4.67
N LYS A 108 9.17 -2.41 4.44
CA LYS A 108 7.99 -2.38 3.57
C LYS A 108 6.94 -1.38 4.06
N TYR A 109 6.81 -1.19 5.38
CA TYR A 109 5.90 -0.20 5.96
C TYR A 109 6.38 1.24 5.74
N LEU A 110 7.68 1.47 5.53
CA LEU A 110 8.20 2.77 5.11
C LEU A 110 7.57 3.17 3.76
N SER A 111 7.62 2.28 2.75
CA SER A 111 6.99 2.55 1.44
C SER A 111 5.47 2.82 1.56
N LEU A 112 4.84 2.19 2.53
CA LEU A 112 3.42 2.32 2.80
C LEU A 112 3.09 3.69 3.42
N ILE A 113 3.90 4.21 4.34
CA ILE A 113 3.71 5.57 4.86
C ILE A 113 4.11 6.66 3.87
N GLU A 114 5.04 6.39 2.96
CA GLU A 114 5.47 7.37 1.96
C GLU A 114 4.39 7.65 0.92
N SER A 115 3.76 6.60 0.37
CA SER A 115 2.83 6.75 -0.76
C SER A 115 1.52 6.00 -0.60
N GLY A 116 1.36 5.18 0.44
CA GLY A 116 0.32 4.17 0.50
C GLY A 116 0.43 3.16 -0.64
N LEU A 117 1.64 2.91 -1.16
CA LEU A 117 1.90 2.11 -2.36
C LEU A 117 1.18 2.65 -3.61
N GLN A 118 1.24 3.97 -3.81
CA GLN A 118 0.68 4.66 -4.98
C GLN A 118 1.75 5.39 -5.79
N ASN A 119 1.43 5.67 -7.05
CA ASN A 119 2.24 6.51 -7.92
C ASN A 119 1.82 7.97 -7.76
N VAL A 120 2.27 8.60 -6.67
CA VAL A 120 1.99 10.01 -6.34
C VAL A 120 3.25 10.84 -6.38
N VAL A 121 3.09 12.16 -6.48
CA VAL A 121 4.19 13.14 -6.47
C VAL A 121 3.97 14.09 -5.30
N SER A 122 4.97 14.25 -4.44
CA SER A 122 4.92 15.24 -3.36
C SER A 122 5.09 16.66 -3.91
N PRO A 123 4.70 17.69 -3.14
CA PRO A 123 4.97 19.08 -3.52
C PRO A 123 6.46 19.38 -3.75
N ALA A 124 7.35 18.64 -3.08
CA ALA A 124 8.80 18.75 -3.26
C ALA A 124 9.33 17.99 -4.49
N GLY A 125 8.50 17.20 -5.18
CA GLY A 125 8.86 16.45 -6.37
C GLY A 125 9.37 15.03 -6.12
N ALA A 126 9.29 14.53 -4.87
CA ALA A 126 9.49 13.12 -4.55
C ALA A 126 8.37 12.30 -5.23
N SER A 127 8.67 11.11 -5.76
CA SER A 127 7.70 10.40 -6.61
C SER A 127 7.70 8.88 -6.46
N GLY A 128 6.56 8.29 -6.78
CA GLY A 128 6.36 6.83 -6.82
C GLY A 128 6.17 6.20 -5.44
N TYR A 129 6.30 4.87 -5.40
CA TYR A 129 6.01 4.05 -4.23
C TYR A 129 6.86 4.42 -3.00
N TRP A 130 8.11 4.78 -3.25
CA TRP A 130 9.13 5.09 -2.24
C TRP A 130 9.39 6.59 -2.07
N GLN A 131 8.60 7.45 -2.73
CA GLN A 131 8.78 8.90 -2.74
C GLN A 131 10.23 9.33 -2.98
N ILE A 132 10.84 8.80 -4.05
CA ILE A 132 12.24 9.06 -4.36
C ILE A 132 12.40 10.43 -4.99
N MET A 133 13.33 11.22 -4.49
CA MET A 133 13.72 12.50 -5.10
C MET A 133 14.41 12.26 -6.44
N LYS A 134 14.17 13.15 -7.41
CA LYS A 134 14.75 13.01 -8.76
C LYS A 134 16.28 12.90 -8.73
N SER A 135 16.97 13.72 -7.94
CA SER A 135 18.43 13.67 -7.80
C SER A 135 18.88 12.31 -7.28
N THR A 136 18.30 11.84 -6.17
CA THR A 136 18.60 10.54 -5.56
C THR A 136 18.36 9.39 -6.54
N GLY A 137 17.26 9.44 -7.31
CA GLY A 137 16.97 8.43 -8.32
C GLY A 137 18.04 8.39 -9.42
N LEU A 138 18.45 9.54 -9.95
CA LEU A 138 19.50 9.64 -10.98
C LEU A 138 20.86 9.16 -10.46
N GLU A 139 21.24 9.58 -9.25
CA GLU A 139 22.49 9.16 -8.58
C GLU A 139 22.54 7.64 -8.39
N ASN A 140 21.38 7.00 -8.19
CA ASN A 140 21.25 5.56 -8.03
C ASN A 140 20.88 4.83 -9.35
N GLY A 141 21.11 5.47 -10.50
CA GLY A 141 21.03 4.83 -11.81
C GLY A 141 19.62 4.66 -12.39
N LEU A 142 18.59 5.30 -11.80
CA LEU A 142 17.27 5.36 -12.43
C LEU A 142 17.28 6.25 -13.66
N GLU A 143 16.59 5.81 -14.70
CA GLU A 143 16.27 6.65 -15.84
C GLU A 143 15.09 7.57 -15.52
N ILE A 144 15.32 8.88 -15.56
CA ILE A 144 14.30 9.91 -15.29
C ILE A 144 14.38 11.03 -16.33
N ASN A 145 13.48 10.99 -17.30
CA ASN A 145 13.33 11.95 -18.39
C ASN A 145 11.83 12.13 -18.75
N LYS A 146 11.54 12.74 -19.92
CA LYS A 146 10.15 13.01 -20.35
C LYS A 146 9.38 11.77 -20.81
N GLU A 147 10.08 10.71 -21.23
CA GLU A 147 9.49 9.48 -21.75
C GLU A 147 9.44 8.37 -20.69
N VAL A 148 10.40 8.37 -19.76
CA VAL A 148 10.60 7.34 -18.74
C VAL A 148 10.87 7.99 -17.39
N ASP A 149 10.20 7.53 -16.34
CA ASP A 149 10.49 7.87 -14.95
C ASP A 149 10.45 6.60 -14.10
N GLU A 150 11.61 5.98 -13.91
CA GLU A 150 11.74 4.70 -13.21
C GLU A 150 11.49 4.80 -11.69
N ARG A 151 11.23 5.99 -11.14
CA ARG A 151 10.73 6.13 -9.76
C ARG A 151 9.34 5.51 -9.58
N TYR A 152 8.57 5.39 -10.65
CA TYR A 152 7.29 4.67 -10.66
C TYR A 152 7.46 3.18 -11.00
N HIS A 153 8.67 2.68 -11.20
CA HIS A 153 8.91 1.25 -11.39
C HIS A 153 9.14 0.60 -10.03
N ILE A 154 8.22 -0.25 -9.57
CA ILE A 154 8.25 -0.79 -8.20
C ILE A 154 9.56 -1.50 -7.87
N GLU A 155 10.05 -2.40 -8.73
CA GLU A 155 11.28 -3.14 -8.45
C GLU A 155 12.53 -2.23 -8.42
N LYS A 156 12.69 -1.36 -9.42
CA LYS A 156 13.84 -0.44 -9.52
C LYS A 156 13.84 0.59 -8.40
N SER A 157 12.69 1.20 -8.09
CA SER A 157 12.56 2.13 -6.97
C SER A 157 12.82 1.45 -5.62
N THR A 158 12.38 0.19 -5.44
CA THR A 158 12.71 -0.59 -4.23
C THR A 158 14.22 -0.84 -4.13
N GLN A 159 14.90 -1.13 -5.24
CA GLN A 159 16.35 -1.30 -5.23
C GLN A 159 17.09 -0.01 -4.83
N VAL A 160 16.61 1.16 -5.26
CA VAL A 160 17.16 2.47 -4.83
C VAL A 160 16.90 2.71 -3.34
N ALA A 161 15.70 2.41 -2.84
CA ALA A 161 15.39 2.50 -1.42
C ALA A 161 16.33 1.60 -0.58
N CYS A 162 16.59 0.37 -1.05
CA CYS A 162 17.56 -0.52 -0.41
C CYS A 162 18.97 0.08 -0.37
N THR A 163 19.44 0.68 -1.47
CA THR A 163 20.78 1.33 -1.50
C THR A 163 20.86 2.45 -0.47
N TYR A 164 19.86 3.34 -0.45
CA TYR A 164 19.79 4.42 0.55
C TYR A 164 19.81 3.89 1.98
N LEU A 165 18.99 2.89 2.29
CA LEU A 165 18.86 2.34 3.64
C LEU A 165 20.15 1.66 4.11
N LYS A 166 20.90 1.02 3.21
CA LYS A 166 22.23 0.48 3.53
C LYS A 166 23.21 1.59 3.89
N GLU A 167 23.32 2.62 3.06
CA GLU A 167 24.21 3.76 3.31
C GLU A 167 23.85 4.46 4.63
N ALA A 168 22.56 4.60 4.91
CA ALA A 168 22.08 5.18 6.16
C ALA A 168 22.42 4.30 7.37
N TYR A 169 22.24 2.98 7.27
CA TYR A 169 22.64 2.05 8.32
C TYR A 169 24.16 2.03 8.54
N GLU A 170 24.96 2.01 7.48
CA GLU A 170 26.43 2.11 7.57
C GLU A 170 26.87 3.40 8.27
N ARG A 171 26.13 4.48 8.05
CA ARG A 171 26.42 5.78 8.65
C ARG A 171 26.01 5.90 10.12
N PHE A 172 24.86 5.36 10.51
CA PHE A 172 24.28 5.57 11.84
C PHE A 172 24.38 4.37 12.77
N GLY A 173 24.62 3.17 12.23
CA GLY A 173 24.76 1.92 12.98
C GLY A 173 23.45 1.36 13.54
N ASN A 174 22.30 1.97 13.23
CA ASN A 174 20.97 1.50 13.63
C ASN A 174 19.89 1.88 12.61
N TRP A 175 18.83 1.08 12.56
CA TRP A 175 17.72 1.17 11.62
C TRP A 175 16.74 2.29 11.94
N THR A 176 16.55 2.63 13.21
CA THR A 176 15.68 3.74 13.62
C THR A 176 16.18 5.09 13.10
N LEU A 177 17.49 5.37 13.21
CA LEU A 177 18.10 6.54 12.55
C LEU A 177 18.15 6.41 11.03
N ALA A 178 18.37 5.20 10.49
CA ALA A 178 18.31 4.99 9.05
C ALA A 178 16.93 5.39 8.48
N ALA A 179 15.84 4.94 9.12
CA ALA A 179 14.47 5.32 8.77
C ALA A 179 14.22 6.82 8.95
N ALA A 180 14.61 7.41 10.09
CA ALA A 180 14.44 8.85 10.31
C ALA A 180 15.18 9.70 9.26
N SER A 181 16.35 9.24 8.84
CA SER A 181 17.13 9.90 7.81
C SER A 181 16.47 9.85 6.44
N TYR A 182 15.67 8.82 6.14
CA TYR A 182 14.91 8.75 4.89
C TYR A 182 14.02 9.97 4.68
N ASN A 183 13.43 10.51 5.75
CA ASN A 183 12.58 11.71 5.71
C ASN A 183 13.38 13.03 5.67
N MET A 184 14.40 13.22 6.51
CA MET A 184 15.11 14.50 6.61
C MET A 184 16.47 14.57 5.89
N GLY A 185 16.90 13.46 5.30
CA GLY A 185 18.24 13.24 4.75
C GLY A 185 19.29 12.82 5.78
N MET A 186 20.25 11.98 5.35
CA MET A 186 21.39 11.55 6.17
C MET A 186 22.25 12.71 6.68
N ALA A 187 22.54 13.72 5.84
CA ALA A 187 23.33 14.87 6.27
C ALA A 187 22.60 15.71 7.33
N GLY A 188 21.29 15.90 7.17
CA GLY A 188 20.44 16.59 8.15
C GLY A 188 20.41 15.86 9.49
N THR A 189 20.21 14.55 9.45
CA THR A 189 20.19 13.68 10.64
C THR A 189 21.51 13.73 11.39
N ALA A 190 22.64 13.53 10.70
CA ALA A 190 23.97 13.60 11.30
C ALA A 190 24.26 14.98 11.93
N ARG A 191 23.84 16.06 11.27
CA ARG A 191 23.98 17.41 11.82
C ARG A 191 23.17 17.57 13.11
N ARG A 192 21.92 17.10 13.16
CA ARG A 192 21.07 17.20 14.35
C ARG A 192 21.60 16.40 15.54
N LEU A 193 22.08 15.18 15.30
CA LEU A 193 22.73 14.35 16.31
C LEU A 193 23.92 15.08 16.94
N ASN A 194 24.78 15.66 16.09
CA ASN A 194 25.94 16.42 16.54
C ASN A 194 25.54 17.70 17.30
N GLU A 195 24.62 18.50 16.75
CA GLU A 195 24.13 19.74 17.37
C GLU A 195 23.54 19.53 18.77
N GLN A 196 22.87 18.39 18.99
CA GLN A 196 22.19 18.08 20.25
C GLN A 196 23.00 17.20 21.18
N GLY A 197 24.11 16.62 20.71
CA GLY A 197 24.97 15.75 21.50
C GLY A 197 24.31 14.41 21.86
N VAL A 198 23.46 13.89 20.98
CA VAL A 198 22.73 12.61 21.16
C VAL A 198 23.02 11.66 20.00
N ASP A 199 22.83 10.36 20.22
CA ASP A 199 23.13 9.28 19.27
C ASP A 199 21.91 8.41 18.91
N SER A 200 20.73 8.78 19.41
CA SER A 200 19.47 8.05 19.26
C SER A 200 18.40 8.91 18.61
N TYR A 201 17.52 8.28 17.81
CA TYR A 201 16.34 8.95 17.25
C TYR A 201 15.40 9.47 18.33
N TYR A 202 15.24 8.70 19.41
CA TYR A 202 14.25 8.99 20.46
C TYR A 202 14.62 10.24 21.26
N ASP A 203 15.92 10.53 21.38
CA ASP A 203 16.47 11.71 22.06
C ASP A 203 16.52 12.97 21.18
N LEU A 204 16.29 12.85 19.87
CA LEU A 204 16.37 13.99 18.94
C LEU A 204 15.14 14.90 19.01
N LEU A 205 15.37 16.19 19.25
CA LEU A 205 14.40 17.25 19.00
C LEU A 205 14.37 17.58 17.51
N LEU A 206 13.29 17.18 16.83
CA LEU A 206 13.11 17.32 15.39
C LEU A 206 11.90 18.18 15.05
N ASN A 207 11.78 18.54 13.76
CA ASN A 207 10.53 19.12 13.27
C ASN A 207 9.39 18.10 13.41
N THR A 208 8.13 18.57 13.43
CA THR A 208 6.96 17.72 13.66
C THR A 208 6.86 16.54 12.70
N GLU A 209 7.23 16.70 11.43
CA GLU A 209 7.14 15.63 10.44
C GLU A 209 8.11 14.50 10.78
N THR A 210 9.40 14.81 10.94
CA THR A 210 10.41 13.79 11.18
C THR A 210 10.34 13.21 12.60
N ALA A 211 9.96 14.03 13.59
CA ALA A 211 9.74 13.59 14.97
C ALA A 211 8.64 12.52 15.09
N ARG A 212 7.75 12.41 14.09
CA ARG A 212 6.65 11.45 14.07
C ARG A 212 6.95 10.23 13.18
N TYR A 213 8.01 10.30 12.38
CA TYR A 213 8.20 9.40 11.24
C TYR A 213 8.36 7.93 11.64
N VAL A 214 9.30 7.63 12.56
CA VAL A 214 9.53 6.24 13.01
C VAL A 214 8.32 5.70 13.78
N TYR A 215 7.70 6.52 14.64
CA TYR A 215 6.47 6.16 15.36
C TYR A 215 5.32 5.82 14.41
N ARG A 216 5.20 6.56 13.31
CA ARG A 216 4.18 6.30 12.28
C ARG A 216 4.42 4.97 11.58
N ILE A 217 5.68 4.63 11.26
CA ILE A 217 6.02 3.32 10.68
C ILE A 217 5.67 2.20 11.67
N ALA A 218 6.14 2.31 12.92
CA ALA A 218 5.87 1.34 13.98
C ALA A 218 4.37 1.16 14.25
N ALA A 219 3.59 2.24 14.29
CA ALA A 219 2.14 2.17 14.46
C ALA A 219 1.45 1.46 13.29
N VAL A 220 1.81 1.80 12.05
CA VAL A 220 1.23 1.14 10.86
C VAL A 220 1.61 -0.34 10.79
N LYS A 221 2.87 -0.69 11.09
CA LYS A 221 3.31 -2.09 11.26
C LYS A 221 2.42 -2.81 12.26
N HIS A 222 2.32 -2.27 13.47
CA HIS A 222 1.60 -2.90 14.57
C HIS A 222 0.11 -3.09 14.25
N ILE A 223 -0.55 -2.08 13.65
CA ILE A 223 -1.95 -2.18 13.23
C ILE A 223 -2.14 -3.26 12.15
N HIS A 224 -1.26 -3.28 11.13
CA HIS A 224 -1.35 -4.23 10.02
C HIS A 224 -1.10 -5.68 10.46
N GLU A 225 -0.29 -5.89 11.50
CA GLU A 225 0.01 -7.20 12.06
C GLU A 225 -1.03 -7.67 13.08
N ASN A 226 -1.82 -6.75 13.64
CA ASN A 226 -2.79 -7.03 14.73
C ASN A 226 -4.19 -6.50 14.40
N LEU A 227 -4.63 -6.64 13.14
CA LEU A 227 -5.88 -6.08 12.61
C LEU A 227 -7.13 -6.28 13.49
N ALA A 228 -7.28 -7.47 14.08
CA ALA A 228 -8.42 -7.80 14.92
C ALA A 228 -8.50 -6.92 16.19
N ASP A 229 -7.35 -6.58 16.78
CA ASP A 229 -7.27 -5.75 18.00
C ASP A 229 -7.74 -4.31 17.73
N PHE A 230 -7.59 -3.88 16.47
CA PHE A 230 -8.03 -2.58 15.96
C PHE A 230 -9.43 -2.61 15.34
N GLY A 231 -10.13 -3.76 15.41
CA GLY A 231 -11.51 -3.90 14.95
C GLY A 231 -11.66 -4.07 13.43
N TYR A 232 -10.60 -4.40 12.71
CA TYR A 232 -10.69 -4.72 11.29
C TYR A 232 -11.16 -6.17 11.10
N VAL A 233 -12.26 -6.33 10.35
CA VAL A 233 -12.67 -7.61 9.80
C VAL A 233 -12.18 -7.67 8.35
N TYR A 234 -10.94 -8.12 8.18
CA TYR A 234 -10.25 -8.15 6.90
C TYR A 234 -9.60 -9.53 6.70
N HIS A 235 -9.91 -10.16 5.58
CA HIS A 235 -9.34 -11.44 5.17
C HIS A 235 -8.32 -11.24 4.04
N GLN A 236 -7.29 -12.09 4.00
CA GLN A 236 -6.17 -11.93 3.05
C GLN A 236 -6.60 -11.99 1.57
N ASP A 237 -7.68 -12.71 1.25
CA ASP A 237 -8.27 -12.83 -0.09
C ASP A 237 -9.02 -11.58 -0.55
N GLN A 238 -9.26 -10.61 0.35
CA GLN A 238 -9.93 -9.34 0.05
C GLN A 238 -8.96 -8.26 -0.45
N GLY A 239 -7.67 -8.59 -0.52
CA GLY A 239 -6.61 -7.74 -1.04
C GLY A 239 -6.68 -7.54 -2.54
N TYR A 240 -6.00 -6.49 -3.03
CA TYR A 240 -5.78 -6.37 -4.46
C TYR A 240 -4.68 -7.35 -4.89
N SER A 241 -4.77 -7.81 -6.13
CA SER A 241 -3.76 -8.64 -6.76
C SER A 241 -3.46 -8.11 -8.17
N PHE A 242 -2.32 -8.52 -8.71
CA PHE A 242 -2.13 -8.45 -10.15
C PHE A 242 -2.91 -9.60 -10.81
N PRO A 243 -3.50 -9.39 -12.00
CA PRO A 243 -3.86 -10.53 -12.82
C PRO A 243 -2.59 -11.32 -13.16
N LYS A 244 -2.74 -12.50 -13.76
CA LYS A 244 -1.59 -13.18 -14.36
C LYS A 244 -0.91 -12.21 -15.35
N MET A 245 0.40 -12.03 -15.23
CA MET A 245 1.17 -11.08 -16.03
C MET A 245 2.19 -11.82 -16.89
N ASP A 246 2.34 -11.37 -18.13
CA ASP A 246 3.48 -11.66 -18.99
C ASP A 246 4.45 -10.47 -18.98
N THR A 247 5.73 -10.76 -19.23
CA THR A 247 6.77 -9.74 -19.41
C THR A 247 7.26 -9.77 -20.85
N ILE A 248 7.12 -8.63 -21.54
CA ILE A 248 7.59 -8.46 -22.91
C ILE A 248 8.84 -7.59 -22.89
N LEU A 249 9.93 -8.05 -23.51
CA LEU A 249 11.14 -7.26 -23.70
C LEU A 249 11.00 -6.35 -24.92
N VAL A 250 11.18 -5.06 -24.71
CA VAL A 250 11.24 -4.04 -25.76
C VAL A 250 12.62 -3.39 -25.71
N ASN A 251 13.44 -3.64 -26.73
CA ASN A 251 14.81 -3.14 -26.85
C ASN A 251 15.00 -2.19 -28.03
N THR A 252 13.92 -1.77 -28.68
CA THR A 252 13.91 -0.79 -29.77
C THR A 252 13.09 0.43 -29.38
N SER A 253 13.02 1.42 -30.27
CA SER A 253 12.06 2.50 -30.16
C SER A 253 10.61 2.00 -30.29
N VAL A 254 9.68 2.74 -29.70
CA VAL A 254 8.23 2.58 -29.84
C VAL A 254 7.66 3.91 -30.29
N ALA A 255 7.23 3.99 -31.55
CA ALA A 255 6.68 5.22 -32.12
C ALA A 255 5.36 5.63 -31.47
N ASP A 256 4.51 4.66 -31.09
CA ASP A 256 3.23 4.90 -30.44
C ASP A 256 2.83 3.72 -29.53
N TRP A 257 2.80 3.97 -28.22
CA TRP A 257 2.39 3.01 -27.21
C TRP A 257 0.90 2.64 -27.30
N VAL A 258 0.05 3.47 -27.91
CA VAL A 258 -1.36 3.12 -28.13
C VAL A 258 -1.48 2.00 -29.15
N SER A 259 -0.83 2.15 -30.30
CA SER A 259 -0.75 1.12 -31.34
C SER A 259 -0.02 -0.14 -30.85
N TRP A 260 1.07 0.01 -30.10
CA TRP A 260 1.78 -1.11 -29.49
C TRP A 260 0.90 -1.87 -28.49
N ALA A 261 0.20 -1.18 -27.57
CA ALA A 261 -0.69 -1.83 -26.61
C ALA A 261 -1.79 -2.63 -27.33
N ARG A 262 -2.37 -2.05 -28.38
CA ARG A 262 -3.40 -2.72 -29.20
C ARG A 262 -2.86 -3.98 -29.87
N SER A 263 -1.63 -3.98 -30.38
CA SER A 263 -1.02 -5.18 -30.98
C SER A 263 -0.78 -6.29 -29.96
N GLN A 264 -0.58 -5.94 -28.68
CA GLN A 264 -0.51 -6.90 -27.57
C GLN A 264 -1.89 -7.36 -27.06
N GLY A 265 -2.99 -6.76 -27.56
CA GLY A 265 -4.35 -7.09 -27.13
C GLY A 265 -4.81 -6.39 -25.85
N VAL A 266 -4.13 -5.31 -25.44
CA VAL A 266 -4.47 -4.53 -24.23
C VAL A 266 -4.75 -3.06 -24.56
N THR A 267 -5.42 -2.35 -23.66
CA THR A 267 -5.64 -0.90 -23.83
C THR A 267 -4.41 -0.10 -23.39
N TYR A 268 -4.26 1.12 -23.91
CA TYR A 268 -3.21 2.04 -23.43
C TYR A 268 -3.34 2.34 -21.92
N LYS A 269 -4.58 2.45 -21.41
CA LYS A 269 -4.84 2.58 -19.97
C LYS A 269 -4.27 1.41 -19.19
N THR A 270 -4.51 0.18 -19.65
CA THR A 270 -3.99 -1.04 -19.03
C THR A 270 -2.46 -1.06 -19.03
N LEU A 271 -1.84 -0.73 -20.17
CA LEU A 271 -0.38 -0.62 -20.29
C LEU A 271 0.19 0.37 -19.25
N ARG A 272 -0.34 1.60 -19.20
CA ARG A 272 0.12 2.65 -18.27
C ARG A 272 -0.17 2.33 -16.81
N THR A 273 -1.23 1.58 -16.52
CA THR A 273 -1.59 1.16 -15.16
C THR A 273 -0.55 0.20 -14.58
N TYR A 274 -0.04 -0.74 -15.39
CA TYR A 274 0.96 -1.72 -14.95
C TYR A 274 2.40 -1.30 -15.21
N ASN A 275 2.62 -0.30 -16.07
CA ASN A 275 3.92 0.30 -16.36
C ASN A 275 3.86 1.82 -16.15
N PRO A 276 3.56 2.28 -14.92
CA PRO A 276 3.37 3.69 -14.63
C PRO A 276 4.65 4.52 -14.81
N TRP A 277 5.82 3.87 -14.97
CA TRP A 277 7.09 4.50 -15.30
C TRP A 277 7.17 5.00 -16.75
N ILE A 278 6.36 4.47 -17.67
CA ILE A 278 6.21 5.05 -19.01
C ILE A 278 5.50 6.40 -18.83
N GLN A 279 6.13 7.51 -19.22
CA GLN A 279 5.57 8.86 -19.07
C GLN A 279 4.99 9.43 -20.37
N SER A 280 5.52 9.01 -21.53
CA SER A 280 5.12 9.52 -22.85
C SER A 280 4.23 8.53 -23.64
N GLN A 281 3.69 8.99 -24.77
CA GLN A 281 3.04 8.13 -25.77
C GLN A 281 4.03 7.41 -26.69
N GLN A 282 5.30 7.81 -26.67
CA GLN A 282 6.37 7.19 -27.46
C GLN A 282 7.57 6.86 -26.57
N LEU A 283 8.48 6.03 -27.09
CA LEU A 283 9.77 5.74 -26.51
C LEU A 283 10.83 5.81 -27.61
N SER A 284 11.75 6.76 -27.52
CA SER A 284 12.80 6.97 -28.53
C SER A 284 13.88 5.89 -28.47
N ASN A 285 14.27 5.45 -27.28
CA ASN A 285 15.23 4.35 -27.00
C ASN A 285 16.46 4.30 -27.94
N SER A 286 17.17 5.41 -28.12
CA SER A 286 18.32 5.48 -29.05
C SER A 286 19.51 4.60 -28.65
N THR A 287 19.55 4.15 -27.40
CA THR A 287 20.60 3.28 -26.84
C THR A 287 20.26 1.79 -26.91
N ASN A 288 19.10 1.42 -27.45
CA ASN A 288 18.58 0.05 -27.49
C ASN A 288 18.57 -0.64 -26.11
N LYS A 289 18.30 0.14 -25.05
CA LYS A 289 18.12 -0.38 -23.69
C LYS A 289 16.91 -1.32 -23.69
N ALA A 290 17.05 -2.48 -23.05
CA ALA A 290 15.96 -3.42 -22.89
C ALA A 290 15.03 -2.98 -21.74
N TYR A 291 13.76 -2.77 -22.05
CA TYR A 291 12.70 -2.51 -21.08
C TYR A 291 11.82 -3.74 -20.92
N GLN A 292 11.51 -4.08 -19.67
CA GLN A 292 10.53 -5.10 -19.33
C GLN A 292 9.16 -4.45 -19.23
N ILE A 293 8.25 -4.82 -20.12
CA ILE A 293 6.88 -4.30 -20.15
C ILE A 293 5.95 -5.35 -19.59
N TRP A 294 5.27 -5.04 -18.49
CA TRP A 294 4.27 -5.91 -17.89
C TRP A 294 2.92 -5.77 -18.57
N VAL A 295 2.39 -6.87 -19.09
CA VAL A 295 1.04 -6.92 -19.69
C VAL A 295 0.25 -8.07 -19.07
N PRO A 296 -1.07 -7.93 -18.84
CA PRO A 296 -1.88 -9.08 -18.44
C PRO A 296 -1.77 -10.21 -19.46
N SER A 297 -1.57 -11.44 -18.98
CA SER A 297 -1.57 -12.63 -19.82
C SER A 297 -2.94 -12.80 -20.49
N LYS A 298 -2.92 -13.38 -21.70
CA LYS A 298 -4.13 -13.75 -22.46
C LYS A 298 -4.83 -14.98 -21.88
#